data_AF-A0A7C2YGW6-F1
#
_entry.id   AF-A0A7C2YGW6-F1
#
_cell.length_a   1.000
_cell.length_b   1.000
_cell.length_c   1.000
_cell.angle_alpha   90.00
_cell.angle_beta   90.00
_cell.angle_gamma   90.00
#
_symmetry.space_group_name_H-M   'P 1'
#
loop_
_entity.id
_entity.type
_entity.pdbx_description
1 polymer ?
#
loop_
_entity_poly.entity_id
_entity_poly.type
_entity_poly.pdbx_seq_one_letter_code
_entity_poly.pdbx_strand_id
1 'polypeptide(L)'
;MNGGEEELNVCALCEYCNAVCPIYEEIRWESSSPRGKLFYMKNLLSGKAEQIHPEFINRLFQCSMGGRCETVCQTKMRISEIWETARAEVFERGLWPEQLRGLGSAVESSGNIFGRPREKSWSLTDEVAKRRVGKKAKIVYFVGCVSSYMNCFISIPRSFVHIMEKLNLDYTLLGAEERCCGTPLFSTGGHEKAEKLARHNVKKIEELGAEIFLMFRGNVYIC
;
A
#
# COMPACT_ATOMS: atom_id res chain seq x y z
N MET A 1 12.57 18.13 -2.62
CA MET A 1 12.80 17.02 -3.57
C MET A 1 14.30 16.91 -3.82
N ASN A 2 15.10 16.37 -2.88
CA ASN A 2 16.56 16.32 -3.06
C ASN A 2 17.16 14.90 -2.84
N GLY A 3 16.37 13.88 -2.49
CA GLY A 3 16.90 12.56 -2.13
C GLY A 3 17.05 11.55 -3.27
N GLY A 4 16.13 11.54 -4.26
CA GLY A 4 16.06 10.48 -5.26
C GLY A 4 17.10 10.59 -6.40
N GLU A 5 17.52 11.80 -6.75
CA GLU A 5 18.49 12.01 -7.85
C GLU A 5 19.92 11.60 -7.45
N GLU A 6 20.33 11.91 -6.21
CA GLU A 6 21.62 11.46 -5.66
C GLU A 6 21.68 9.94 -5.56
N GLU A 7 20.60 9.29 -5.12
CA GLU A 7 20.54 7.82 -5.06
C GLU A 7 20.65 7.16 -6.44
N LEU A 8 20.06 7.73 -7.49
CA LEU A 8 20.20 7.19 -8.84
C LEU A 8 21.64 7.28 -9.39
N ASN A 9 22.46 8.18 -8.85
CA ASN A 9 23.85 8.34 -9.29
C ASN A 9 24.80 7.27 -8.73
N VAL A 10 24.43 6.58 -7.65
CA VAL A 10 25.27 5.53 -7.06
C VAL A 10 25.06 4.16 -7.68
N CYS A 11 24.10 3.98 -8.59
CA CYS A 11 23.85 2.70 -9.26
C CYS A 11 25.07 2.23 -10.08
N ALA A 12 25.64 1.08 -9.72
CA ALA A 12 26.80 0.49 -10.41
C ALA A 12 26.46 -0.34 -11.66
N LEU A 13 25.18 -0.44 -12.04
CA LEU A 13 24.68 -1.21 -13.18
C LEU A 13 25.09 -2.71 -13.18
N CYS A 14 25.31 -3.29 -12.00
CA CYS A 14 25.87 -4.63 -11.78
C CYS A 14 24.90 -5.81 -11.90
N GLU A 15 23.64 -5.57 -12.29
CA GLU A 15 22.61 -6.58 -12.61
C GLU A 15 22.11 -7.51 -11.50
N TYR A 16 22.65 -7.47 -10.27
CA TYR A 16 22.14 -8.28 -9.15
C TYR A 16 20.62 -8.16 -8.95
N CYS A 17 20.07 -6.96 -9.12
CA CYS A 17 18.64 -6.70 -9.00
C CYS A 17 17.81 -7.39 -10.10
N ASN A 18 18.36 -7.59 -11.30
CA ASN A 18 17.69 -8.28 -12.40
C ASN A 18 17.55 -9.78 -12.08
N ALA A 19 18.60 -10.39 -11.50
CA ALA A 19 18.64 -11.82 -11.18
C ALA A 19 17.57 -12.27 -10.17
N VAL A 20 17.07 -11.36 -9.33
CA VAL A 20 16.05 -11.65 -8.30
C VAL A 20 14.65 -11.10 -8.64
N CYS A 21 14.50 -10.48 -9.80
CA CYS A 21 13.24 -9.85 -10.19
C CYS A 21 12.35 -10.84 -10.95
N PRO A 22 11.20 -11.26 -10.39
CA PRO A 22 10.29 -12.19 -11.07
C PRO A 22 9.70 -11.59 -12.34
N ILE A 23 9.49 -10.28 -12.39
CA ILE A 23 8.97 -9.60 -13.59
C ILE A 23 9.98 -9.69 -14.75
N TYR A 24 11.26 -9.53 -14.45
CA TYR A 24 12.30 -9.65 -15.47
C TYR A 24 12.52 -11.11 -15.90
N GLU A 25 12.40 -12.05 -14.97
CA GLU A 25 12.49 -13.48 -15.26
C GLU A 25 11.47 -13.93 -16.31
N GLU A 26 10.24 -13.40 -16.24
CA GLU A 26 9.17 -13.69 -17.20
C GLU A 26 9.32 -12.91 -18.51
N ILE A 27 9.58 -11.60 -18.44
CA ILE A 27 9.51 -10.71 -19.62
C ILE A 27 10.83 -10.69 -20.41
N ARG A 28 11.98 -10.81 -19.73
CA ARG A 28 13.35 -10.83 -20.29
C ARG A 28 13.76 -9.63 -21.14
N TRP A 29 12.97 -8.56 -21.16
CA TRP A 29 13.35 -7.28 -21.76
C TRP A 29 13.96 -6.36 -20.71
N GLU A 30 15.08 -5.71 -21.04
CA GLU A 30 15.77 -4.83 -20.08
C GLU A 30 14.89 -3.66 -19.59
N SER A 31 13.95 -3.19 -20.41
CA SER A 31 12.95 -2.18 -20.01
C SER A 31 12.04 -2.62 -18.86
N SER A 32 11.89 -3.93 -18.64
CA SER A 32 11.10 -4.50 -17.54
C SER A 32 11.92 -4.77 -16.27
N SER A 33 13.25 -4.72 -16.38
CA SER A 33 14.17 -5.02 -15.28
C SER A 33 14.24 -3.85 -14.28
N PRO A 34 14.60 -4.10 -13.01
CA PRO A 34 14.88 -3.02 -12.07
C PRO A 34 16.00 -2.11 -12.56
N ARG A 35 17.08 -2.66 -13.12
CA ARG A 35 18.22 -1.87 -13.64
C ARG A 35 17.81 -0.95 -14.78
N GLY A 36 17.10 -1.46 -15.78
CA GLY A 36 16.66 -0.68 -16.94
C GLY A 36 15.70 0.44 -16.54
N LYS A 37 14.83 0.19 -15.56
CA LYS A 37 13.97 1.24 -15.00
C LYS A 37 14.76 2.32 -14.26
N LEU A 38 15.78 1.94 -13.48
CA LEU A 38 16.65 2.91 -12.80
C LEU A 38 17.41 3.77 -13.82
N PHE A 39 17.91 3.16 -14.89
CA PHE A 39 18.55 3.86 -15.99
C PHE A 39 17.61 4.88 -16.67
N TYR A 40 16.36 4.48 -16.95
CA TYR A 40 15.37 5.39 -17.53
C TYR A 40 15.05 6.55 -16.58
N MET A 41 14.79 6.26 -15.30
CA MET A 41 14.52 7.28 -14.28
C MET A 41 15.66 8.28 -14.14
N LYS A 42 16.92 7.82 -14.20
CA LYS A 42 18.09 8.69 -14.16
C LYS A 42 18.07 9.72 -15.29
N ASN A 43 17.76 9.28 -16.51
CA ASN A 43 17.68 10.19 -17.67
C ASN A 43 16.50 11.17 -17.57
N LEU A 44 15.37 10.72 -17.03
CA LEU A 44 14.22 11.57 -16.78
C LEU A 44 14.54 12.67 -15.74
N LEU A 45 15.12 12.31 -14.60
CA LEU A 45 15.43 13.28 -13.53
C LEU A 45 16.57 14.23 -13.92
N SER A 46 17.59 13.75 -14.65
CA SER A 46 18.70 14.59 -15.10
C SER A 46 18.33 15.53 -16.25
N GLY A 47 17.05 15.68 -16.59
CA GLY A 47 16.56 16.51 -17.70
C GLY A 47 16.97 16.03 -19.10
N LYS A 48 17.47 14.80 -19.23
CA LYS A 48 17.89 14.21 -20.52
C LYS A 48 16.73 13.57 -21.28
N ALA A 49 15.61 13.33 -20.61
CA ALA A 49 14.35 12.94 -21.23
C ALA A 49 13.27 13.95 -20.88
N GLU A 50 12.68 14.59 -21.89
CA GLU A 50 11.66 15.62 -21.73
C GLU A 50 10.27 15.04 -21.42
N GLN A 51 10.01 13.80 -21.87
CA GLN A 51 8.70 13.15 -21.79
C GLN A 51 8.81 11.72 -21.25
N ILE A 52 7.80 11.31 -20.47
CA ILE A 52 7.66 9.94 -20.00
C ILE A 52 6.91 9.14 -21.08
N HIS A 53 7.59 8.18 -21.68
CA HIS A 53 6.99 7.35 -22.73
C HIS A 53 5.90 6.43 -22.12
N PRO A 54 4.72 6.25 -22.77
CA PRO A 54 3.63 5.41 -22.25
C PRO A 54 4.06 3.99 -21.88
N GLU A 55 4.93 3.38 -22.70
CA GLU A 55 5.46 2.05 -22.40
C GLU A 55 6.29 2.02 -21.11
N PHE A 56 7.04 3.08 -20.79
CA PHE A 56 7.77 3.13 -19.53
C PHE A 56 6.81 3.19 -18.33
N ILE A 57 5.70 3.92 -18.44
CA ILE A 57 4.64 3.93 -17.41
C ILE A 57 4.15 2.50 -17.18
N ASN A 58 3.82 1.76 -18.24
CA ASN A 58 3.41 0.35 -18.10
C ASN A 58 4.47 -0.48 -17.38
N ARG A 59 5.75 -0.35 -17.73
CA ARG A 59 6.86 -1.09 -17.08
C ARG A 59 7.05 -0.68 -15.62
N LEU A 60 6.89 0.59 -15.28
CA LEU A 60 6.98 1.08 -13.92
C LEU A 60 5.90 0.45 -13.03
N PHE A 61 4.67 0.36 -13.53
CA PHE A 61 3.53 -0.21 -12.80
C PHE A 61 3.48 -1.75 -12.81
N GLN A 62 4.25 -2.43 -13.66
CA GLN A 62 4.47 -3.89 -13.56
C GLN A 62 5.27 -4.30 -12.31
N CYS A 63 6.02 -3.38 -11.69
CA CYS A 63 6.72 -3.69 -10.45
C CYS A 63 5.72 -4.02 -9.33
N SER A 64 5.85 -5.19 -8.70
CA SER A 64 4.98 -5.59 -7.59
C SER A 64 5.34 -4.95 -6.25
N MET A 65 6.35 -4.08 -6.20
CA MET A 65 6.87 -3.46 -4.97
C MET A 65 7.34 -4.48 -3.93
N GLY A 66 7.90 -5.61 -4.39
CA GLY A 66 8.34 -6.70 -3.50
C GLY A 66 9.73 -6.53 -2.85
N GLY A 67 10.45 -5.44 -3.13
CA GLY A 67 11.71 -5.10 -2.43
C GLY A 67 12.94 -6.00 -2.67
N ARG A 68 12.83 -7.15 -3.35
CA ARG A 68 13.97 -8.08 -3.56
C ARG A 68 15.20 -7.46 -4.22
N CYS A 69 15.01 -6.49 -5.12
CA CYS A 69 16.10 -5.77 -5.76
C CYS A 69 16.97 -4.98 -4.76
N GLU A 70 16.35 -4.47 -3.70
CA GLU A 70 17.00 -3.70 -2.63
C GLU A 70 17.83 -4.61 -1.72
N THR A 71 17.35 -5.83 -1.43
CA THR A 71 18.05 -6.80 -0.58
C THR A 71 19.37 -7.30 -1.16
N VAL A 72 19.55 -7.23 -2.48
CA VAL A 72 20.77 -7.63 -3.19
C VAL A 72 21.62 -6.45 -3.69
N CYS A 73 21.16 -5.21 -3.42
CA CYS A 73 21.82 -4.01 -3.92
C CYS A 73 23.15 -3.76 -3.18
N GLN A 74 24.26 -3.86 -3.90
CA GLN A 74 25.60 -3.65 -3.33
C GLN A 74 25.85 -2.22 -2.85
N THR A 75 25.15 -1.26 -3.45
CA THR A 75 25.25 0.18 -3.11
C THR A 75 24.18 0.62 -2.12
N LYS A 76 23.34 -0.31 -1.65
CA LYS A 76 22.29 -0.07 -0.63
C LYS A 76 21.32 1.06 -1.01
N MET A 77 21.02 1.19 -2.30
CA MET A 77 20.02 2.14 -2.79
C MET A 77 18.63 1.76 -2.29
N ARG A 78 17.83 2.77 -1.93
CA ARG A 78 16.42 2.61 -1.56
C ARG A 78 15.55 2.55 -2.81
N ILE A 79 15.70 1.46 -3.56
CA ILE A 79 15.06 1.28 -4.88
C ILE A 79 13.53 1.38 -4.77
N SER A 80 12.95 0.91 -3.66
CA SER A 80 11.52 0.99 -3.43
C SER A 80 11.02 2.44 -3.33
N GLU A 81 11.73 3.31 -2.61
CA GLU A 81 11.40 4.75 -2.50
C GLU A 81 11.51 5.47 -3.86
N ILE A 82 12.48 5.06 -4.69
CA ILE A 82 12.62 5.57 -6.07
C ILE A 82 11.37 5.20 -6.89
N TRP A 83 10.85 3.98 -6.77
CA TRP A 83 9.61 3.59 -7.46
C TRP A 83 8.38 4.32 -6.96
N GLU A 84 8.25 4.53 -5.64
CA GLU A 84 7.17 5.31 -5.06
C GLU A 84 7.19 6.74 -5.58
N THR A 85 8.35 7.38 -5.57
CA THR A 85 8.54 8.73 -6.10
C THR A 85 8.20 8.81 -7.59
N ALA A 86 8.67 7.85 -8.38
CA ALA A 86 8.37 7.78 -9.81
C ALA A 86 6.88 7.64 -10.10
N ARG A 87 6.17 6.80 -9.32
CA ARG A 87 4.73 6.60 -9.47
C ARG A 87 3.93 7.81 -9.04
N ALA A 88 4.37 8.50 -7.99
CA ALA A 88 3.77 9.77 -7.56
C ALA A 88 3.90 10.83 -8.66
N GLU A 89 5.08 10.99 -9.27
CA GLU A 89 5.27 11.91 -10.39
C GLU A 89 4.35 11.58 -11.58
N VAL A 90 4.21 10.29 -11.92
CA VAL A 90 3.26 9.84 -12.97
C VAL A 90 1.81 10.18 -12.61
N PHE A 91 1.44 10.03 -11.33
CA PHE A 91 0.11 10.36 -10.84
C PHE A 91 -0.18 11.88 -10.94
N GLU A 92 0.74 12.72 -10.48
CA GLU A 92 0.62 14.20 -10.51
C GLU A 92 0.55 14.75 -11.94
N ARG A 93 1.26 14.12 -12.89
CA ARG A 93 1.18 14.46 -14.32
C ARG A 93 -0.12 14.01 -15.00
N GLY A 94 -1.04 13.36 -14.28
CA GLY A 94 -2.29 12.84 -14.85
C GLY A 94 -2.09 11.61 -15.76
N LEU A 95 -0.91 10.98 -15.70
CA LEU A 95 -0.52 9.84 -16.53
C LEU A 95 -0.77 8.49 -15.84
N TRP A 96 -1.64 8.48 -14.82
CA TRP A 96 -1.95 7.29 -14.04
C TRP A 96 -2.60 6.20 -14.92
N PRO A 97 -2.13 4.93 -14.87
CA PRO A 97 -2.67 3.85 -15.68
C PRO A 97 -4.18 3.71 -15.58
N GLU A 98 -4.84 3.50 -16.72
CA GLU A 98 -6.30 3.37 -16.80
C GLU A 98 -6.83 2.27 -15.88
N GLN A 99 -6.12 1.15 -15.80
CA GLN A 99 -6.47 -0.01 -14.99
C GLN A 99 -6.54 0.30 -13.49
N LEU A 100 -5.85 1.36 -13.04
CA LEU A 100 -5.84 1.78 -11.64
C LEU A 100 -6.90 2.82 -11.31
N ARG A 101 -7.54 3.44 -12.31
CA ARG A 101 -8.59 4.45 -12.08
C ARG A 101 -9.76 3.88 -11.29
N GLY A 102 -10.11 2.61 -11.53
CA GLY A 102 -11.16 1.89 -10.77
C GLY A 102 -10.85 1.74 -9.28
N LEU A 103 -9.57 1.56 -8.92
CA LEU A 103 -9.14 1.53 -7.52
C LEU A 103 -9.36 2.91 -6.88
N GLY A 104 -8.96 3.98 -7.58
CA GLY A 104 -9.15 5.35 -7.10
C GLY A 104 -10.61 5.67 -6.82
N SER A 105 -11.49 5.42 -7.80
CA SER A 105 -12.92 5.69 -7.67
C SER A 105 -13.61 4.82 -6.60
N ALA A 106 -13.21 3.55 -6.46
CA ALA A 106 -13.73 2.68 -5.40
C ALA A 106 -13.38 3.21 -4.01
N VAL A 107 -12.12 3.61 -3.79
CA VAL A 107 -11.67 4.10 -2.49
C VAL A 107 -12.29 5.46 -2.16
N GLU A 108 -12.41 6.36 -3.14
CA GLU A 108 -13.03 7.68 -2.94
C GLU A 108 -14.51 7.57 -2.59
N SER A 109 -15.26 6.70 -3.27
CA SER A 109 -16.70 6.56 -3.08
C SER A 109 -17.06 5.80 -1.79
N SER A 110 -16.31 4.74 -1.47
CA SER A 110 -16.71 3.78 -0.44
C SER A 110 -15.76 3.70 0.75
N GLY A 111 -14.60 4.36 0.68
CA GLY A 111 -13.54 4.22 1.67
C GLY A 111 -12.88 2.84 1.69
N ASN A 112 -13.14 1.95 0.71
CA ASN A 112 -12.48 0.64 0.59
C ASN A 112 -12.18 0.28 -0.87
N ILE A 113 -11.27 -0.67 -1.08
CA ILE A 113 -10.81 -1.04 -2.43
C ILE A 113 -11.85 -1.81 -3.26
N PHE A 114 -12.97 -2.22 -2.67
CA PHE A 114 -13.98 -3.03 -3.34
C PHE A 114 -15.21 -2.21 -3.79
N GLY A 115 -15.27 -0.91 -3.48
CA GLY A 115 -16.43 -0.08 -3.81
C GLY A 115 -17.70 -0.48 -3.04
N ARG A 116 -17.57 -1.22 -1.93
CA ARG A 116 -18.71 -1.79 -1.20
C ARG A 116 -19.25 -0.84 -0.12
N PRO A 117 -20.55 -0.83 0.17
CA PRO A 117 -21.10 -0.03 1.28
C PRO A 117 -20.44 -0.40 2.61
N ARG A 118 -20.14 0.61 3.44
CA ARG A 118 -19.36 0.42 4.69
C ARG A 118 -20.11 -0.35 5.75
N GLU A 119 -21.43 -0.29 5.71
CA GLU A 119 -22.38 -1.00 6.55
C GLU A 119 -22.35 -2.52 6.32
N LYS A 120 -21.74 -2.97 5.20
CA LYS A 120 -21.57 -4.38 4.86
C LYS A 120 -20.29 -5.00 5.44
N SER A 121 -19.48 -4.25 6.21
CA SER A 121 -18.35 -4.83 6.94
C SER A 121 -18.84 -5.95 7.87
N TRP A 122 -18.14 -7.09 7.90
CA TRP A 122 -18.54 -8.21 8.77
C TRP A 122 -18.58 -7.84 10.25
N SER A 123 -17.78 -6.86 10.67
CA SER A 123 -17.74 -6.37 12.05
C SER A 123 -19.08 -5.77 12.52
N LEU A 124 -19.95 -5.37 11.58
CA LEU A 124 -21.28 -4.82 11.84
C LEU A 124 -22.39 -5.87 11.74
N THR A 125 -22.13 -7.01 11.10
CA THR A 125 -23.10 -8.10 10.92
C THR A 125 -22.85 -9.27 11.87
N ASP A 126 -21.66 -9.35 12.48
CA ASP A 126 -21.30 -10.37 13.45
C ASP A 126 -21.81 -10.06 14.86
N GLU A 127 -22.45 -11.03 15.50
CA GLU A 127 -23.10 -10.86 16.81
C GLU A 127 -22.12 -10.47 17.93
N VAL A 128 -20.86 -10.93 17.85
CA VAL A 128 -19.86 -10.62 18.87
C VAL A 128 -19.22 -9.28 18.57
N ALA A 129 -18.70 -9.10 17.35
CA ALA A 129 -17.96 -7.90 16.98
C ALA A 129 -18.82 -6.63 17.03
N LYS A 130 -20.08 -6.68 16.57
CA LYS A 130 -20.96 -5.50 16.52
C LYS A 130 -21.19 -4.86 17.89
N ARG A 131 -21.10 -5.65 18.97
CA ARG A 131 -21.27 -5.17 20.35
C ARG A 131 -20.07 -4.35 20.84
N ARG A 132 -18.93 -4.40 20.15
CA ARG A 132 -17.69 -3.69 20.50
C ARG A 132 -17.41 -2.48 19.60
N VAL A 133 -18.12 -2.34 18.47
CA VAL A 133 -17.88 -1.25 17.50
C VAL A 133 -18.16 0.12 18.13
N GLY A 134 -17.25 1.07 17.90
CA GLY A 134 -17.43 2.49 18.23
C GLY A 134 -17.45 2.79 19.73
N LYS A 135 -17.07 1.84 20.59
CA LYS A 135 -16.96 2.05 22.04
C LYS A 135 -15.59 2.62 22.40
N LYS A 136 -15.52 3.41 23.48
CA LYS A 136 -14.23 3.74 24.09
C LYS A 136 -13.60 2.49 24.68
N ALA A 137 -12.32 2.27 24.38
CA ALA A 137 -11.57 1.12 24.83
C ALA A 137 -10.06 1.39 24.70
N LYS A 138 -9.24 0.72 25.51
CA LYS A 138 -7.77 0.83 25.43
C LYS A 138 -7.18 0.36 24.09
N ILE A 139 -7.79 -0.64 23.46
CA ILE A 139 -7.29 -1.24 22.21
C ILE A 139 -8.26 -0.94 21.06
N VAL A 140 -7.78 -0.38 19.96
CA VAL A 140 -8.52 -0.41 18.68
C VAL A 140 -7.96 -1.52 17.81
N TYR A 141 -8.82 -2.45 17.42
CA TYR A 141 -8.50 -3.43 16.40
C TYR A 141 -8.90 -2.92 15.01
N PHE A 142 -7.90 -2.53 14.23
CA PHE A 142 -8.04 -2.14 12.83
C PHE A 142 -8.06 -3.38 11.95
N VAL A 143 -9.21 -3.63 11.32
CA VAL A 143 -9.48 -4.89 10.59
C VAL A 143 -8.90 -4.83 9.18
N GLY A 144 -9.01 -3.68 8.53
CA GLY A 144 -8.65 -3.48 7.13
C GLY A 144 -9.73 -3.95 6.17
N CYS A 145 -9.75 -3.36 4.97
CA CYS A 145 -10.79 -3.63 3.97
C CYS A 145 -10.81 -5.08 3.48
N VAL A 146 -9.65 -5.69 3.21
CA VAL A 146 -9.55 -7.09 2.74
C VAL A 146 -10.25 -8.03 3.74
N SER A 147 -9.86 -7.96 5.01
CA SER A 147 -10.43 -8.79 6.06
C SER A 147 -11.86 -8.36 6.47
N SER A 148 -12.29 -7.15 6.09
CA SER A 148 -13.65 -6.65 6.33
C SER A 148 -14.69 -7.11 5.30
N TYR A 149 -14.29 -7.32 4.05
CA TYR A 149 -15.22 -7.53 2.93
C TYR A 149 -14.98 -8.81 2.11
N MET A 150 -13.79 -9.40 2.15
CA MET A 150 -13.51 -10.65 1.42
C MET A 150 -13.82 -11.87 2.28
N ASN A 151 -14.84 -12.63 1.88
CA ASN A 151 -15.34 -13.76 2.67
C ASN A 151 -14.26 -14.79 3.05
N CYS A 152 -13.30 -15.07 2.17
CA CYS A 152 -12.20 -16.00 2.44
C CYS A 152 -11.25 -15.53 3.55
N PHE A 153 -11.24 -14.24 3.90
CA PHE A 153 -10.37 -13.66 4.92
C PHE A 153 -11.10 -13.28 6.22
N ILE A 154 -12.43 -13.32 6.28
CA ILE A 154 -13.23 -12.91 7.45
C ILE A 154 -13.01 -13.84 8.66
N SER A 155 -12.65 -15.11 8.45
CA SER A 155 -12.39 -16.06 9.53
C SER A 155 -11.24 -15.61 10.44
N ILE A 156 -10.23 -14.93 9.89
CA ILE A 156 -9.05 -14.45 10.62
C ILE A 156 -9.44 -13.39 11.67
N PRO A 157 -10.01 -12.23 11.30
CA PRO A 157 -10.33 -11.21 12.29
C PRO A 157 -11.49 -11.63 13.22
N ARG A 158 -12.39 -12.52 12.78
CA ARG A 158 -13.38 -13.15 13.67
C ARG A 158 -12.70 -13.94 14.78
N SER A 159 -11.75 -14.81 14.43
CA SER A 159 -11.02 -15.61 15.41
C SER A 159 -10.29 -14.71 16.41
N PHE A 160 -9.71 -13.61 15.92
CA PHE A 160 -9.03 -12.63 16.75
C PHE A 160 -10.00 -11.96 17.75
N VAL A 161 -11.18 -11.53 17.30
CA VAL A 161 -12.25 -11.04 18.17
C VAL A 161 -12.64 -12.07 19.25
N HIS A 162 -12.78 -13.34 18.89
CA HIS A 162 -13.12 -14.38 19.87
C HIS A 162 -12.02 -14.60 20.91
N ILE A 163 -10.75 -14.54 20.50
CA ILE A 163 -9.60 -14.61 21.42
C ILE A 163 -9.62 -13.42 22.38
N MET A 164 -9.82 -12.19 21.88
CA MET A 164 -9.88 -10.99 22.71
C MET A 164 -11.03 -11.04 23.72
N GLU A 165 -12.20 -11.54 23.34
CA GLU A 165 -13.32 -11.75 24.28
C GLU A 165 -12.98 -12.80 25.35
N LYS A 166 -12.32 -13.91 24.99
CA LYS A 166 -11.91 -14.94 25.96
C LYS A 166 -10.85 -14.45 26.94
N LEU A 167 -9.97 -13.58 26.48
CA LEU A 167 -8.96 -12.92 27.32
C LEU A 167 -9.52 -11.70 28.07
N ASN A 168 -10.80 -11.37 27.87
CA ASN A 168 -11.49 -10.24 28.48
C ASN A 168 -10.75 -8.91 28.28
N LEU A 169 -10.21 -8.71 27.07
CA LEU A 169 -9.48 -7.49 26.71
C LEU A 169 -10.45 -6.32 26.52
N ASP A 170 -9.98 -5.12 26.88
CA ASP A 170 -10.70 -3.87 26.62
C ASP A 170 -10.38 -3.37 25.21
N TYR A 171 -11.22 -3.76 24.25
CA TYR A 171 -11.03 -3.42 22.84
C TYR A 171 -12.30 -2.93 22.15
N THR A 172 -12.09 -2.23 21.04
CA THR A 172 -13.12 -1.70 20.14
C THR A 172 -12.73 -1.92 18.69
N LEU A 173 -13.70 -1.81 17.78
CA LEU A 173 -13.49 -1.78 16.35
C LEU A 173 -14.08 -0.49 15.77
N LEU A 174 -13.55 -0.04 14.63
CA LEU A 174 -14.04 1.18 13.96
C LEU A 174 -15.35 0.97 13.18
N GLY A 175 -15.63 -0.27 12.72
CA GLY A 175 -16.84 -0.57 11.95
C GLY A 175 -16.95 0.26 10.67
N ALA A 176 -18.09 0.94 10.46
CA ALA A 176 -18.32 1.77 9.26
C ALA A 176 -17.44 3.03 9.20
N GLU A 177 -16.85 3.44 10.33
CA GLU A 177 -15.92 4.57 10.37
C GLU A 177 -14.52 4.19 9.88
N GLU A 178 -14.21 2.89 9.78
CA GLU A 178 -12.94 2.42 9.23
C GLU A 178 -12.86 2.73 7.73
N ARG A 179 -11.83 3.47 7.35
CA ARG A 179 -11.47 3.67 5.94
C ARG A 179 -10.23 2.86 5.59
N CYS A 180 -10.01 2.69 4.30
CA CYS A 180 -8.83 2.04 3.73
C CYS A 180 -7.56 2.63 4.37
N CYS A 181 -6.57 1.77 4.63
CA CYS A 181 -5.27 2.20 5.15
C CYS A 181 -4.48 3.09 4.18
N GLY A 182 -4.94 3.22 2.93
CA GLY A 182 -4.29 4.04 1.91
C GLY A 182 -3.15 3.35 1.16
N THR A 183 -2.65 2.19 1.64
CA THR A 183 -1.48 1.51 1.04
C THR A 183 -1.58 1.29 -0.47
N PRO A 184 -2.72 0.84 -1.05
CA PRO A 184 -2.81 0.66 -2.50
C PRO A 184 -2.73 1.98 -3.28
N LEU A 185 -3.25 3.08 -2.74
CA LEU A 185 -3.14 4.39 -3.36
C LEU A 185 -1.72 4.93 -3.22
N PHE A 186 -1.11 4.79 -2.04
CA PHE A 186 0.25 5.22 -1.77
C PHE A 186 1.24 4.54 -2.74
N SER A 187 1.22 3.20 -2.79
CA SER A 187 2.14 2.44 -3.64
C SER A 187 1.92 2.62 -5.14
N THR A 188 0.80 3.24 -5.55
CA THR A 188 0.49 3.56 -6.95
C THR A 188 0.58 5.06 -7.27
N GLY A 189 1.11 5.87 -6.35
CA GLY A 189 1.43 7.29 -6.56
C GLY A 189 0.42 8.29 -5.97
N GLY A 190 -0.76 7.85 -5.54
CA GLY A 190 -1.79 8.71 -4.95
C GLY A 190 -1.52 9.07 -3.49
N HIS A 191 -0.35 9.65 -3.18
CA HIS A 191 0.14 9.86 -1.82
C HIS A 191 -0.77 10.75 -0.97
N GLU A 192 -1.19 11.91 -1.49
CA GLU A 192 -2.05 12.84 -0.76
C GLU A 192 -3.41 12.20 -0.42
N LYS A 193 -3.97 11.43 -1.37
CA LYS A 193 -5.24 10.70 -1.17
C LYS A 193 -5.08 9.61 -0.11
N ALA A 194 -3.97 8.88 -0.13
CA ALA A 194 -3.66 7.86 0.88
C ALA A 194 -3.52 8.48 2.28
N GLU A 195 -2.83 9.61 2.38
CA GLU A 195 -2.62 10.33 3.64
C GLU A 195 -3.95 10.82 4.24
N LYS A 196 -4.85 11.36 3.42
CA LYS A 196 -6.20 11.78 3.86
C LYS A 196 -6.99 10.63 4.51
N LEU A 197 -6.89 9.42 3.96
CA LEU A 197 -7.55 8.24 4.51
C LEU A 197 -6.92 7.81 5.84
N ALA A 198 -5.60 7.76 5.90
CA ALA A 198 -4.86 7.43 7.11
C ALA A 198 -5.18 8.43 8.24
N ARG A 199 -5.17 9.74 7.95
CA ARG A 199 -5.52 10.80 8.91
C ARG A 199 -6.95 10.68 9.44
N HIS A 200 -7.91 10.31 8.58
CA HIS A 200 -9.28 10.03 9.04
C HIS A 200 -9.30 8.89 10.06
N ASN A 201 -8.61 7.78 9.77
CA ASN A 201 -8.56 6.63 10.68
C ASN A 201 -7.90 6.99 12.02
N VAL A 202 -6.75 7.68 11.97
CA VAL A 202 -6.05 8.16 13.18
C VAL A 202 -6.98 9.02 14.03
N LYS A 203 -7.65 10.00 13.42
CA LYS A 203 -8.61 10.86 14.13
C LYS A 203 -9.72 10.04 14.80
N LYS A 204 -10.28 9.04 14.10
CA LYS A 204 -11.33 8.17 14.66
C LYS A 204 -10.82 7.29 15.81
N ILE A 205 -9.57 6.83 15.73
CA ILE A 205 -8.91 6.07 16.81
C ILE A 205 -8.72 6.96 18.05
N GLU A 206 -8.25 8.19 17.86
CA GLU A 206 -8.07 9.18 18.94
C GLU A 206 -9.40 9.53 19.63
N GLU A 207 -10.48 9.70 18.87
CA GLU A 207 -11.84 9.95 19.40
C GLU A 207 -12.34 8.81 20.33
N LEU A 208 -11.87 7.57 20.11
CA LEU A 208 -12.21 6.40 20.92
C LEU A 208 -11.34 6.27 22.18
N GLY A 209 -10.30 7.11 22.33
CA GLY A 209 -9.42 7.11 23.50
C GLY A 209 -8.53 5.87 23.59
N ALA A 210 -8.19 5.25 22.46
CA ALA A 210 -7.35 4.07 22.44
C ALA A 210 -5.87 4.41 22.63
N GLU A 211 -5.20 3.58 23.43
CA GLU A 211 -3.76 3.66 23.70
C GLU A 211 -2.98 2.71 22.78
N ILE A 212 -3.63 1.61 22.34
CA ILE A 212 -3.03 0.56 21.54
C ILE A 212 -3.75 0.45 20.20
N PHE A 213 -2.99 0.63 19.12
CA PHE A 213 -3.43 0.33 17.76
C PHE A 213 -3.00 -1.08 17.37
N LEU A 214 -3.98 -1.94 17.10
CA LEU A 214 -3.76 -3.34 16.78
C LEU A 214 -4.21 -3.59 15.35
N MET A 215 -3.32 -4.08 14.50
CA MET A 215 -3.65 -4.48 13.13
C MET A 215 -2.97 -5.79 12.77
N PHE A 216 -3.62 -6.59 11.94
CA PHE A 216 -3.00 -7.79 11.38
C PHE A 216 -2.31 -7.46 10.06
N ARG A 217 -0.99 -7.58 10.01
CA ARG A 217 -0.24 -7.46 8.77
C ARG A 217 -0.13 -8.85 8.13
N GLY A 218 -1.02 -9.14 7.18
CA GLY A 218 -0.97 -10.36 6.37
C GLY A 218 0.17 -10.31 5.35
N ASN A 219 1.42 -10.38 5.82
CA ASN A 219 2.60 -10.81 5.08
C ASN A 219 3.73 -10.99 6.10
N VAL A 220 3.95 -12.25 6.49
CA VAL A 220 5.18 -12.71 7.12
C VAL A 220 6.25 -12.72 6.03
N TYR A 221 6.81 -11.57 5.68
CA TYR A 221 8.08 -11.46 4.98
C TYR A 221 8.73 -10.10 5.28
N ILE A 222 9.82 -10.21 6.03
CA ILE A 222 11.07 -9.41 6.03
C ILE A 222 11.17 -8.23 7.02
N CYS A 223 12.08 -8.47 7.98
CA CYS A 223 12.87 -7.60 8.87
C CYS A 223 12.17 -6.58 9.77
#